data_AF-I5D5V0-F1
#
_entry.id   AF-I5D5V0-F1
#
_cell.length_a   1.000
_cell.length_b   1.000
_cell.length_c   1.000
_cell.angle_alpha   90.00
_cell.angle_beta   90.00
_cell.angle_gamma   90.00
#
_symmetry.space_group_name_H-M   'P 1'
#
loop_
_entity.id
_entity.type
_entity.pdbx_description
1 polymer ?
#
loop_
_entity_poly.entity_id
_entity_poly.type
_entity_poly.pdbx_seq_one_letter_code
_entity_poly.pdbx_strand_id
1 'polypeptide(L)'
;MKRTKLLLSLGSLSVFSAIPFIAAKCDDTNEKDNKNPINPVKPGDTTGDQVTKVELGKLSDKAKEELNKLAKDGVTKTQVVAVLKTEKGLENLTESDLAKVEFKDNKLTIEADKESKLVSGTYEFTVQKLTPDAIIDLSKVQITGEAKTLLKAEAKDNPDKAKVLAALKKDNNFAKLTESDFEVSFKDSTLTVKATAGSKVIKGELNISSKTELDNVTLTEEVKKGLQTESEKSELKAESIVSILKKLPELKDLDAKDVEIKKESNKLTVTAKSTSAKFTGTLKFVFKVMLNMVMTEDIKKELQSEAKDKPNTSNVVNILKKIPALVTLKTDDVKVQFGTGKLVISASETSNLIMGTVSIEKNSVERKINLSTYNFDEKTKESLLTALDEKNDEENNSTKSSIWFTLSNLFKNGLEEDDFDVEIDTSKGSITIKASKNSKRLEGQYTLKKPQSSSVQNGKVDLNKLKLEENFVKRFLEEFEDGNLASLSAAKLLKEVKELEKITKDDIEEIKAEKDGTVTENGLTQDVFKKVTIKASASSKLISGKLVIEKKAK
;
A
#
# COMPACT_ATOMS: atom_id res chain seq x y z
N MET A 1 -35.49 -1.24 49.98
CA MET A 1 -36.23 -0.98 48.72
C MET A 1 -35.24 -0.43 47.70
N LYS A 2 -35.03 -0.90 46.47
CA LYS A 2 -35.60 -1.98 45.63
C LYS A 2 -34.43 -2.61 44.84
N ARG A 3 -34.55 -3.91 44.57
CA ARG A 3 -33.71 -4.71 43.66
C ARG A 3 -34.26 -4.61 42.23
N THR A 4 -33.38 -4.69 41.23
CA THR A 4 -33.66 -5.16 39.85
C THR A 4 -32.29 -5.59 39.27
N LYS A 5 -31.85 -6.85 39.29
CA LYS A 5 -32.23 -8.04 38.49
C LYS A 5 -32.30 -7.81 36.97
N LEU A 6 -31.26 -8.35 36.30
CA LEU A 6 -31.23 -9.19 35.10
C LEU A 6 -32.15 -8.83 33.93
N LEU A 7 -31.56 -8.71 32.73
CA LEU A 7 -32.02 -9.43 31.54
C LEU A 7 -30.86 -9.61 30.55
N LEU A 8 -30.37 -10.86 30.51
CA LEU A 8 -29.69 -11.44 29.37
C LEU A 8 -30.70 -11.54 28.21
N SER A 9 -30.38 -11.00 27.04
CA SER A 9 -31.00 -11.46 25.79
C SER A 9 -29.96 -12.23 25.00
N LEU A 10 -30.05 -13.56 25.08
CA LEU A 10 -29.66 -14.43 23.98
C LEU A 10 -30.56 -14.11 22.80
N GLY A 11 -29.96 -13.87 21.64
CA GLY A 11 -30.67 -13.67 20.38
C GLY A 11 -29.81 -14.20 19.23
N SER A 12 -29.68 -15.53 19.17
CA SER A 12 -29.33 -16.24 17.95
C SER A 12 -30.44 -16.04 16.92
N LEU A 13 -30.12 -15.41 15.79
CA LEU A 13 -30.91 -15.50 14.56
C LEU A 13 -29.95 -15.73 13.38
N SER A 14 -29.92 -16.99 12.95
CA SER A 14 -29.43 -17.41 11.66
C SER A 14 -30.32 -16.79 10.57
N VAL A 15 -29.74 -16.06 9.62
CA VAL A 15 -30.34 -15.88 8.29
C VAL A 15 -29.24 -15.97 7.23
N PHE A 16 -29.31 -17.05 6.46
CA PHE A 16 -28.63 -17.27 5.19
C PHE A 16 -29.23 -16.39 4.08
N SER A 17 -28.46 -16.21 3.00
CA SER A 17 -28.81 -15.61 1.68
C SER A 17 -28.74 -14.07 1.61
N ALA A 18 -28.20 -13.41 0.58
CA ALA A 18 -27.84 -13.85 -0.77
C ALA A 18 -26.66 -13.01 -1.32
N ILE A 19 -25.70 -13.69 -1.96
CA ILE A 19 -24.71 -13.11 -2.87
C ILE A 19 -25.33 -13.14 -4.27
N PRO A 20 -25.41 -12.03 -5.03
CA PRO A 20 -25.53 -12.15 -6.47
C PRO A 20 -24.14 -12.37 -7.07
N PHE A 21 -23.91 -13.60 -7.51
CA PHE A 21 -22.89 -13.92 -8.48
C PHE A 21 -23.24 -13.23 -9.80
N ILE A 22 -22.30 -12.48 -10.38
CA ILE A 22 -22.25 -12.28 -11.83
C ILE A 22 -21.06 -13.10 -12.33
N ALA A 23 -21.40 -14.24 -12.92
CA ALA A 23 -20.51 -15.00 -13.77
C ALA A 23 -20.60 -14.42 -15.18
N ALA A 24 -19.47 -14.01 -15.75
CA ALA A 24 -19.28 -13.98 -17.18
C ALA A 24 -18.40 -15.19 -17.53
N LYS A 25 -19.03 -16.20 -18.12
CA LYS A 25 -18.35 -17.26 -18.88
C LYS A 25 -17.83 -16.68 -20.19
N CYS A 26 -16.62 -17.05 -20.56
CA CYS A 26 -16.29 -17.41 -21.94
C CYS A 26 -15.34 -18.60 -21.86
N ASP A 27 -15.81 -19.72 -22.42
CA ASP A 27 -15.11 -21.00 -22.50
C ASP A 27 -14.05 -20.99 -23.61
N ASP A 28 -13.00 -21.77 -23.35
CA ASP A 28 -12.20 -22.64 -24.24
C ASP A 28 -11.67 -22.14 -25.59
N THR A 29 -10.34 -22.27 -25.73
CA THR A 29 -9.73 -23.00 -26.87
C THR A 29 -8.29 -23.39 -26.52
N ASN A 30 -8.04 -24.70 -26.43
CA ASN A 30 -6.71 -25.31 -26.51
C ASN A 30 -6.39 -25.55 -27.98
N GLU A 31 -5.19 -25.14 -28.44
CA GLU A 31 -4.42 -25.96 -29.38
C GLU A 31 -2.92 -25.60 -29.37
N LYS A 32 -2.11 -26.64 -29.55
CA LYS A 32 -0.64 -26.65 -29.47
C LYS A 32 -0.03 -26.00 -30.71
N ASP A 33 1.11 -25.32 -30.55
CA ASP A 33 2.21 -25.50 -31.50
C ASP A 33 3.59 -25.12 -30.94
N ASN A 34 4.59 -25.84 -31.43
CA ASN A 34 5.94 -25.98 -30.92
C ASN A 34 6.93 -25.46 -31.97
N LYS A 35 7.79 -24.47 -31.66
CA LYS A 35 9.08 -24.20 -32.34
C LYS A 35 9.87 -23.06 -31.64
N ASN A 36 11.14 -23.33 -31.34
CA ASN A 36 12.20 -22.42 -30.84
C ASN A 36 13.13 -22.03 -32.02
N PRO A 37 14.15 -21.14 -31.91
CA PRO A 37 14.37 -19.93 -31.08
C PRO A 37 14.88 -18.71 -31.94
N ILE A 38 15.20 -17.55 -31.33
CA ILE A 38 16.39 -16.67 -31.58
C ILE A 38 16.38 -15.48 -30.59
N ASN A 39 17.52 -15.27 -29.90
CA ASN A 39 17.86 -14.11 -29.06
C ASN A 39 18.43 -12.94 -29.90
N PRO A 40 18.39 -11.69 -29.39
CA PRO A 40 19.65 -11.07 -28.92
C PRO A 40 19.56 -10.34 -27.55
N VAL A 41 20.75 -10.04 -27.03
CA VAL A 41 21.18 -9.87 -25.62
C VAL A 41 21.04 -8.44 -25.02
N LYS A 42 20.63 -8.39 -23.74
CA LYS A 42 20.95 -7.54 -22.53
C LYS A 42 21.83 -6.25 -22.64
N PRO A 43 21.65 -5.22 -21.75
CA PRO A 43 22.00 -5.33 -20.30
C PRO A 43 21.22 -4.51 -19.24
N GLY A 44 21.16 -5.06 -18.00
CA GLY A 44 20.91 -4.38 -16.71
C GLY A 44 19.60 -4.75 -15.99
N ASP A 45 19.40 -5.96 -15.46
CA ASP A 45 19.80 -6.47 -14.12
C ASP A 45 19.63 -5.50 -12.93
N THR A 46 18.58 -5.72 -12.12
CA THR A 46 18.73 -5.98 -10.66
C THR A 46 17.48 -6.64 -10.06
N THR A 47 17.68 -7.90 -9.66
CA THR A 47 17.06 -8.65 -8.55
C THR A 47 15.54 -8.80 -8.51
N GLY A 48 15.04 -9.86 -9.15
CA GLY A 48 13.88 -10.59 -8.62
C GLY A 48 14.24 -11.25 -7.30
N ASP A 49 13.40 -11.07 -6.29
CA ASP A 49 13.51 -11.75 -4.99
C ASP A 49 13.66 -13.27 -5.22
N GLN A 50 14.87 -13.78 -4.99
CA GLN A 50 15.07 -15.21 -4.83
C GLN A 50 14.33 -15.62 -3.57
N VAL A 51 13.23 -16.36 -3.72
CA VAL A 51 12.63 -17.11 -2.61
C VAL A 51 13.73 -18.01 -2.05
N THR A 52 14.25 -17.63 -0.89
CA THR A 52 15.42 -18.28 -0.31
C THR A 52 14.93 -19.57 0.34
N LYS A 53 15.22 -20.72 -0.25
CA LYS A 53 14.87 -22.02 0.33
C LYS A 53 15.55 -22.18 1.69
N VAL A 54 14.85 -22.78 2.64
CA VAL A 54 15.44 -23.13 3.94
C VAL A 54 16.34 -24.35 3.75
N GLU A 55 17.61 -24.22 4.11
CA GLU A 55 18.57 -25.31 4.01
C GLU A 55 18.46 -26.23 5.24
N LEU A 56 18.17 -27.51 5.03
CA LEU A 56 17.94 -28.48 6.12
C LEU A 56 19.18 -28.65 7.04
N GLY A 57 20.40 -28.40 6.54
CA GLY A 57 21.62 -28.38 7.35
C GLY A 57 21.74 -27.16 8.29
N LYS A 58 21.01 -26.07 7.98
CA LYS A 58 21.08 -24.78 8.68
C LYS A 58 19.84 -24.45 9.53
N LEU A 59 19.06 -25.47 9.88
CA LEU A 59 17.93 -25.33 10.80
C LEU A 59 18.38 -24.76 12.16
N SER A 60 17.44 -24.13 12.89
CA SER A 60 17.67 -23.67 14.25
C SER A 60 18.02 -24.83 15.19
N ASP A 61 18.75 -24.53 16.26
CA ASP A 61 19.15 -25.53 17.26
C ASP A 61 17.94 -26.23 17.88
N LYS A 62 16.84 -25.49 18.08
CA LYS A 62 15.57 -26.04 18.58
C LYS A 62 14.97 -27.08 17.61
N ALA A 63 14.91 -26.76 16.32
CA ALA A 63 14.39 -27.71 15.32
C ALA A 63 15.28 -28.94 15.20
N LYS A 64 16.61 -28.77 15.24
CA LYS A 64 17.58 -29.87 15.25
C LYS A 64 17.39 -30.77 16.47
N GLU A 65 17.22 -30.20 17.66
CA GLU A 65 16.96 -30.98 18.88
C GLU A 65 15.68 -31.80 18.80
N GLU A 66 14.58 -31.23 18.28
CA GLU A 66 13.32 -31.97 18.11
C GLU A 66 13.42 -33.06 17.04
N LEU A 67 14.14 -32.81 15.93
CA LEU A 67 14.41 -33.83 14.91
C LEU A 67 15.26 -34.98 15.47
N ASN A 68 16.25 -34.68 16.31
CA ASN A 68 17.08 -35.70 16.96
C ASN A 68 16.27 -36.67 17.83
N LYS A 69 15.19 -36.20 18.47
CA LYS A 69 14.28 -37.07 19.24
C LYS A 69 13.51 -38.07 18.37
N LEU A 70 13.40 -37.80 17.07
CA LEU A 70 12.77 -38.69 16.10
C LEU A 70 13.73 -39.76 15.54
N ALA A 71 15.01 -39.73 15.91
CA ALA A 71 16.03 -40.66 15.43
C ALA A 71 15.86 -42.07 16.02
N LYS A 72 14.85 -42.80 15.55
CA LYS A 72 14.49 -44.16 15.95
C LYS A 72 13.92 -44.95 14.77
N ASP A 73 13.96 -46.28 14.87
CA ASP A 73 13.36 -47.15 13.87
C ASP A 73 11.85 -46.84 13.69
N GLY A 74 11.41 -46.75 12.43
CA GLY A 74 10.02 -46.44 12.09
C GLY A 74 9.63 -44.96 12.09
N VAL A 75 10.60 -44.04 12.09
CA VAL A 75 10.34 -42.60 11.88
C VAL A 75 9.59 -42.37 10.56
N THR A 76 8.56 -41.52 10.61
CA THR A 76 7.69 -41.22 9.46
C THR A 76 7.93 -39.81 8.91
N LYS A 77 7.64 -39.60 7.62
CA LYS A 77 7.65 -38.26 7.01
C LYS A 77 6.73 -37.29 7.75
N THR A 78 5.56 -37.74 8.18
CA THR A 78 4.59 -36.95 8.93
C THR A 78 5.17 -36.37 10.22
N GLN A 79 5.88 -37.19 11.01
CA GLN A 79 6.52 -36.74 12.26
C GLN A 79 7.59 -35.68 12.00
N VAL A 80 8.41 -35.88 10.97
CA VAL A 80 9.46 -34.94 10.58
C VAL A 80 8.87 -33.61 10.10
N VAL A 81 7.84 -33.65 9.25
CA VAL A 81 7.15 -32.45 8.76
C VAL A 81 6.53 -31.66 9.92
N ALA A 82 5.94 -32.33 10.91
CA ALA A 82 5.36 -31.66 12.08
C ALA A 82 6.41 -30.85 12.86
N VAL A 83 7.64 -31.38 13.00
CA VAL A 83 8.75 -30.67 13.63
C VAL A 83 9.23 -29.51 12.74
N LEU A 84 9.46 -29.75 11.45
CA LEU A 84 9.97 -28.75 10.52
C LEU A 84 9.03 -27.55 10.37
N LYS A 85 7.72 -27.74 10.48
CA LYS A 85 6.71 -26.65 10.47
C LYS A 85 6.88 -25.64 11.60
N THR A 86 7.62 -25.98 12.65
CA THR A 86 7.91 -25.05 13.76
C THR A 86 9.04 -24.07 13.42
N GLU A 87 9.81 -24.34 12.36
CA GLU A 87 10.83 -23.44 11.86
C GLU A 87 10.20 -22.32 11.02
N LYS A 88 10.68 -21.10 11.20
CA LYS A 88 10.17 -19.93 10.47
C LYS A 88 10.37 -20.11 8.96
N GLY A 89 9.29 -19.93 8.19
CA GLY A 89 9.30 -20.07 6.72
C GLY A 89 8.96 -21.47 6.21
N LEU A 90 8.68 -22.43 7.10
CA LEU A 90 8.27 -23.80 6.76
C LEU A 90 6.84 -24.15 7.19
N GLU A 91 6.01 -23.15 7.50
CA GLU A 91 4.65 -23.34 8.03
C GLU A 91 3.76 -24.17 7.09
N ASN A 92 4.00 -24.04 5.78
CA ASN A 92 3.26 -24.72 4.72
C ASN A 92 3.97 -25.98 4.17
N LEU A 93 5.04 -26.46 4.82
CA LEU A 93 5.77 -27.66 4.39
C LEU A 93 4.85 -28.89 4.36
N THR A 94 5.01 -29.74 3.36
CA THR A 94 4.26 -30.99 3.20
C THR A 94 5.20 -32.19 3.10
N GLU A 95 4.64 -33.42 3.16
CA GLU A 95 5.46 -34.63 2.99
C GLU A 95 6.06 -34.76 1.60
N SER A 96 5.41 -34.19 0.57
CA SER A 96 5.93 -34.13 -0.80
C SER A 96 7.16 -33.25 -0.95
N ASP A 97 7.41 -32.33 -0.02
CA ASP A 97 8.63 -31.52 -0.01
C ASP A 97 9.87 -32.29 0.46
N LEU A 98 9.71 -33.52 0.96
CA LEU A 98 10.78 -34.38 1.43
C LEU A 98 10.91 -35.59 0.50
N ALA A 99 12.06 -35.73 -0.16
CA ALA A 99 12.38 -36.93 -0.92
C ALA A 99 12.45 -38.15 0.00
N LYS A 100 13.16 -38.00 1.12
CA LYS A 100 13.57 -39.12 1.97
C LYS A 100 13.51 -38.78 3.46
N VAL A 101 12.96 -39.69 4.25
CA VAL A 101 13.05 -39.70 5.71
C VAL A 101 13.30 -41.15 6.10
N GLU A 102 14.48 -41.44 6.63
CA GLU A 102 14.82 -42.78 7.10
C GLU A 102 15.68 -42.70 8.35
N PHE A 103 15.56 -43.73 9.19
CA PHE A 103 16.52 -44.01 10.24
C PHE A 103 17.14 -45.38 9.95
N LYS A 104 18.42 -45.41 9.59
CA LYS A 104 19.17 -46.62 9.27
C LYS A 104 20.61 -46.47 9.75
N ASP A 105 21.23 -47.56 10.20
CA ASP A 105 22.62 -47.56 10.67
C ASP A 105 22.89 -46.51 11.77
N ASN A 106 21.92 -46.34 12.67
CA ASN A 106 21.90 -45.30 13.71
C ASN A 106 21.96 -43.85 13.18
N LYS A 107 21.61 -43.62 11.92
CA LYS A 107 21.63 -42.32 11.28
C LYS A 107 20.23 -41.94 10.80
N LEU A 108 19.70 -40.85 11.33
CA LEU A 108 18.53 -40.18 10.78
C LEU A 108 18.96 -39.37 9.56
N THR A 109 18.35 -39.64 8.42
CA THR A 109 18.57 -38.91 7.16
C THR A 109 17.25 -38.31 6.68
N ILE A 110 17.23 -37.00 6.50
CA ILE A 110 16.11 -36.25 5.95
C ILE A 110 16.61 -35.49 4.73
N GLU A 111 16.04 -35.77 3.56
CA GLU A 111 16.44 -35.18 2.29
C GLU A 111 15.28 -34.37 1.70
N ALA A 112 15.55 -33.13 1.32
CA ALA A 112 14.59 -32.30 0.62
C ALA A 112 14.32 -32.84 -0.79
N ASP A 113 13.08 -32.74 -1.24
CA ASP A 113 12.76 -33.01 -2.64
C ASP A 113 13.36 -31.94 -3.55
N LYS A 114 13.88 -32.35 -4.71
CA LYS A 114 14.54 -31.44 -5.67
C LYS A 114 13.57 -30.39 -6.22
N GLU A 115 12.28 -30.72 -6.31
CA GLU A 115 11.23 -29.83 -6.78
C GLU A 115 10.65 -28.95 -5.66
N SER A 116 11.01 -29.18 -4.39
CA SER A 116 10.50 -28.36 -3.28
C SER A 116 10.89 -26.90 -3.47
N LYS A 117 9.90 -26.02 -3.32
CA LYS A 117 10.12 -24.55 -3.33
C LYS A 117 10.48 -24.00 -1.95
N LEU A 118 10.37 -24.82 -0.90
CA LEU A 118 10.50 -24.39 0.49
C LEU A 118 11.82 -24.83 1.13
N VAL A 119 12.27 -26.06 0.84
CA VAL A 119 13.45 -26.66 1.48
C VAL A 119 14.50 -27.10 0.47
N SER A 120 15.75 -27.20 0.93
CA SER A 120 16.86 -27.75 0.16
C SER A 120 17.89 -28.46 1.03
N GLY A 121 18.69 -29.34 0.42
CA GLY A 121 19.79 -30.03 1.08
C GLY A 121 19.34 -31.24 1.90
N THR A 122 20.25 -31.70 2.78
CA THR A 122 20.07 -32.89 3.60
C THR A 122 20.38 -32.56 5.05
N TYR A 123 19.54 -33.05 5.96
CA TYR A 123 19.83 -33.09 7.38
C TYR A 123 20.22 -34.52 7.76
N GLU A 124 21.35 -34.64 8.45
CA GLU A 124 21.86 -35.92 8.91
C GLU A 124 22.17 -35.83 10.41
N PHE A 125 21.66 -36.79 11.17
CA PHE A 125 21.98 -36.95 12.58
C PHE A 125 22.35 -38.40 12.85
N THR A 126 23.61 -38.62 13.19
CA THR A 126 24.07 -39.93 13.67
C THR A 126 23.88 -39.99 15.18
N VAL A 127 22.98 -40.86 15.63
CA VAL A 127 22.90 -41.25 17.03
C VAL A 127 24.24 -41.90 17.36
N GLN A 128 24.99 -41.30 18.29
CA GLN A 128 26.14 -41.96 18.87
C GLN A 128 25.63 -43.18 19.62
N LYS A 129 25.62 -44.33 18.95
CA LYS A 129 25.60 -45.63 19.60
C LYS A 129 27.05 -46.01 19.79
N LEU A 130 27.57 -45.73 20.98
CA LEU A 130 28.85 -46.30 21.39
C LEU A 130 28.67 -47.82 21.30
N THR A 131 29.64 -48.50 20.67
CA THR A 131 29.67 -49.96 20.64
C THR A 131 29.51 -50.48 22.07
N PRO A 132 28.83 -51.62 22.32
CA PRO A 132 28.50 -52.10 23.67
C PRO A 132 29.69 -52.25 24.63
N ASP A 133 30.93 -52.19 24.14
CA ASP A 133 32.18 -52.36 24.87
C ASP A 133 33.04 -51.07 24.93
N ALA A 134 32.57 -49.95 24.39
CA ALA A 134 33.27 -48.67 24.46
C ALA A 134 32.93 -47.91 25.76
N ILE A 135 33.96 -47.55 26.53
CA ILE A 135 33.82 -46.68 27.71
C ILE A 135 33.28 -45.31 27.28
N ILE A 136 32.15 -44.89 27.85
CA ILE A 136 31.49 -43.63 27.53
C ILE A 136 32.24 -42.48 28.18
N ASP A 137 32.64 -41.48 27.38
CA ASP A 137 33.27 -40.27 27.88
C ASP A 137 32.22 -39.22 28.22
N LEU A 138 31.87 -39.09 29.50
CA LEU A 138 30.84 -38.18 30.00
C LEU A 138 31.09 -36.71 29.61
N SER A 139 32.35 -36.32 29.41
CA SER A 139 32.71 -34.96 28.99
C SER A 139 32.31 -34.64 27.54
N LYS A 140 31.99 -35.66 26.75
CA LYS A 140 31.63 -35.56 25.33
C LYS A 140 30.16 -35.93 25.06
N VAL A 141 29.43 -36.38 26.07
CA VAL A 141 28.03 -36.75 25.91
C VAL A 141 27.15 -35.51 25.95
N GLN A 142 26.27 -35.40 24.95
CA GLN A 142 25.15 -34.46 24.99
C GLN A 142 23.90 -35.16 25.54
N ILE A 143 23.51 -34.82 26.76
CA ILE A 143 22.26 -35.29 27.33
C ILE A 143 21.12 -34.39 26.82
N THR A 144 20.10 -35.01 26.20
CA THR A 144 18.94 -34.31 25.64
C THR A 144 17.63 -34.94 26.13
N GLY A 145 16.49 -34.33 25.78
CA GLY A 145 15.16 -34.90 26.03
C GLY A 145 14.83 -35.16 27.51
N GLU A 146 14.13 -36.27 27.77
CA GLU A 146 13.65 -36.65 29.11
C GLU A 146 14.78 -36.80 30.13
N ALA A 147 15.93 -37.35 29.72
CA ALA A 147 17.11 -37.50 30.58
C ALA A 147 17.60 -36.15 31.12
N LYS A 148 17.68 -35.12 30.27
CA LYS A 148 18.10 -33.75 30.67
C LYS A 148 17.13 -33.16 31.68
N THR A 149 15.82 -33.32 31.45
CA THR A 149 14.77 -32.79 32.34
C THR A 149 14.82 -33.44 33.72
N LEU A 150 14.96 -34.76 33.78
CA LEU A 150 15.04 -35.50 35.04
C LEU A 150 16.33 -35.19 35.81
N LEU A 151 17.46 -35.07 35.11
CA LEU A 151 18.73 -34.68 35.73
C LEU A 151 18.71 -33.25 36.25
N LYS A 152 18.09 -32.30 35.52
CA LYS A 152 17.88 -30.93 36.02
C LYS A 152 17.01 -30.92 37.29
N ALA A 153 15.98 -31.77 37.37
CA ALA A 153 15.16 -31.88 38.58
C ALA A 153 15.91 -32.46 39.79
N GLU A 154 16.94 -33.28 39.53
CA GLU A 154 17.81 -33.85 40.57
C GLU A 154 19.05 -32.98 40.87
N ALA A 155 19.25 -31.89 40.13
CA ALA A 155 20.30 -30.90 40.37
C ALA A 155 19.91 -29.98 41.55
N LYS A 156 19.90 -30.56 42.75
CA LYS A 156 19.53 -29.93 44.02
C LYS A 156 20.53 -30.31 45.12
N ASP A 157 20.44 -29.65 46.27
CA ASP A 157 21.23 -30.01 47.45
C ASP A 157 21.00 -31.48 47.82
N ASN A 158 22.09 -32.24 47.91
CA ASN A 158 22.12 -33.70 48.07
C ASN A 158 21.35 -34.47 46.97
N PRO A 159 21.92 -34.59 45.76
CA PRO A 159 21.33 -35.38 44.69
C PRO A 159 21.15 -36.85 45.08
N ASP A 160 19.99 -37.40 44.79
CA ASP A 160 19.69 -38.82 44.93
C ASP A 160 20.33 -39.61 43.78
N LYS A 161 21.39 -40.35 44.11
CA LYS A 161 22.18 -41.13 43.17
C LYS A 161 21.34 -42.14 42.36
N ALA A 162 20.32 -42.74 42.98
CA ALA A 162 19.44 -43.71 42.31
C ALA A 162 18.55 -43.02 41.27
N LYS A 163 18.09 -41.80 41.56
CA LYS A 163 17.32 -40.99 40.60
C LYS A 163 18.17 -40.47 39.46
N VAL A 164 19.42 -40.07 39.73
CA VAL A 164 20.39 -39.72 38.68
C VAL A 164 20.63 -40.91 37.76
N LEU A 165 20.80 -42.13 38.30
CA LEU A 165 20.92 -43.34 37.50
C LEU A 165 19.69 -43.59 36.63
N ALA A 166 18.49 -43.50 37.22
CA ALA A 166 17.24 -43.70 36.50
C ALA A 166 17.06 -42.68 35.36
N ALA A 167 17.49 -41.44 35.57
CA ALA A 167 17.48 -40.39 34.56
C ALA A 167 18.49 -40.67 33.43
N LEU A 168 19.73 -41.05 33.75
CA LEU A 168 20.74 -41.40 32.75
C LEU A 168 20.30 -42.59 31.88
N LYS A 169 19.67 -43.60 32.49
CA LYS A 169 19.14 -44.79 31.79
C LYS A 169 18.00 -44.51 30.81
N LYS A 170 17.46 -43.28 30.77
CA LYS A 170 16.55 -42.86 29.70
C LYS A 170 17.26 -42.75 28.36
N ASP A 171 18.59 -42.59 28.36
CA ASP A 171 19.42 -42.76 27.19
C ASP A 171 19.99 -44.19 27.18
N ASN A 172 19.73 -44.90 26.07
CA ASN A 172 20.11 -46.30 25.87
C ASN A 172 21.63 -46.50 25.95
N ASN A 173 22.44 -45.46 25.75
CA ASN A 173 23.88 -45.53 25.93
C ASN A 173 24.26 -45.88 27.37
N PHE A 174 23.46 -45.49 28.36
CA PHE A 174 23.72 -45.77 29.78
C PHE A 174 22.99 -47.00 30.31
N ALA A 175 22.44 -47.87 29.45
CA ALA A 175 21.67 -49.03 29.89
C ALA A 175 22.44 -49.96 30.85
N LYS A 176 23.75 -50.13 30.63
CA LYS A 176 24.66 -50.94 31.47
C LYS A 176 25.15 -50.24 32.74
N LEU A 177 24.85 -48.95 32.91
CA LEU A 177 25.33 -48.16 34.04
C LEU A 177 24.74 -48.66 35.36
N THR A 178 25.55 -48.66 36.42
CA THR A 178 25.15 -48.99 37.78
C THR A 178 25.54 -47.88 38.75
N GLU A 179 25.02 -47.89 39.97
CA GLU A 179 25.39 -46.88 40.98
C GLU A 179 26.87 -46.95 41.40
N SER A 180 27.57 -48.07 41.17
CA SER A 180 29.02 -48.16 41.46
C SER A 180 29.90 -47.46 40.44
N ASP A 181 29.36 -47.07 39.28
CA ASP A 181 30.15 -46.52 38.17
C ASP A 181 30.43 -45.02 38.29
N PHE A 182 29.68 -44.29 39.11
CA PHE A 182 29.80 -42.84 39.23
C PHE A 182 29.59 -42.35 40.66
N GLU A 183 29.94 -41.11 40.89
CA GLU A 183 29.59 -40.30 42.06
C GLU A 183 28.78 -39.09 41.59
N VAL A 184 27.94 -38.57 42.49
CA VAL A 184 27.15 -37.37 42.24
C VAL A 184 27.49 -36.33 43.29
N SER A 185 27.64 -35.10 42.85
CA SER A 185 27.76 -33.95 43.74
C SER A 185 27.00 -32.77 43.16
N PHE A 186 26.57 -31.86 44.04
CA PHE A 186 25.95 -30.62 43.63
C PHE A 186 26.69 -29.46 44.28
N LYS A 187 27.21 -28.56 43.45
CA LYS A 187 27.92 -27.37 43.90
C LYS A 187 27.70 -26.24 42.89
N ASP A 188 27.57 -25.01 43.38
CA ASP A 188 27.47 -23.80 42.56
C ASP A 188 26.36 -23.91 41.49
N SER A 189 25.21 -24.48 41.87
CA SER A 189 24.06 -24.70 40.98
C SER A 189 24.34 -25.67 39.82
N THR A 190 25.30 -26.57 39.98
CA THR A 190 25.68 -27.57 38.99
C THR A 190 25.68 -28.95 39.63
N LEU A 191 24.92 -29.87 39.03
CA LEU A 191 25.02 -31.30 39.27
C LEU A 191 26.20 -31.84 38.49
N THR A 192 27.16 -32.44 39.18
CA THR A 192 28.28 -33.14 38.58
C THR A 192 28.09 -34.64 38.75
N VAL A 193 28.04 -35.35 37.63
CA VAL A 193 28.11 -36.82 37.57
C VAL A 193 29.52 -37.18 37.16
N LYS A 194 30.30 -37.75 38.08
CA LYS A 194 31.71 -38.07 37.85
C LYS A 194 31.92 -39.56 37.84
N ALA A 195 32.64 -40.09 36.84
CA ALA A 195 33.01 -41.50 36.81
C ALA A 195 33.89 -41.87 38.01
N THR A 196 33.59 -43.00 38.66
CA THR A 196 34.42 -43.56 39.73
C THR A 196 35.69 -44.17 39.12
N ALA A 197 36.82 -44.11 39.83
CA ALA A 197 38.14 -44.52 39.31
C ALA A 197 38.24 -45.98 38.82
N GLY A 198 37.28 -46.85 39.19
CA GLY A 198 37.21 -48.24 38.75
C GLY A 198 36.10 -48.55 37.72
N SER A 199 35.36 -47.54 37.24
CA SER A 199 34.29 -47.80 36.28
C SER A 199 34.85 -48.32 34.95
N LYS A 200 34.22 -49.38 34.45
CA LYS A 200 34.51 -49.95 33.13
C LYS A 200 33.51 -49.49 32.06
N VAL A 201 32.54 -48.67 32.45
CA VAL A 201 31.41 -48.25 31.60
C VAL A 201 31.53 -46.80 31.19
N ILE A 202 32.03 -45.93 32.10
CA ILE A 202 32.11 -44.49 31.88
C ILE A 202 33.46 -43.91 32.33
N LYS A 203 33.82 -42.74 31.78
CA LYS A 203 34.96 -41.92 32.20
C LYS A 203 34.62 -40.43 32.15
N GLY A 204 35.40 -39.59 32.81
CA GLY A 204 35.21 -38.15 32.83
C GLY A 204 34.07 -37.69 33.73
N GLU A 205 33.53 -36.50 33.45
CA GLU A 205 32.45 -35.89 34.21
C GLU A 205 31.42 -35.23 33.29
N LEU A 206 30.16 -35.27 33.72
CA LEU A 206 29.02 -34.62 33.10
C LEU A 206 28.51 -33.55 34.06
N ASN A 207 28.41 -32.32 33.59
CA ASN A 207 27.96 -31.18 34.37
C ASN A 207 26.60 -30.69 33.86
N ILE A 208 25.61 -30.60 34.76
CA ILE A 208 24.25 -30.16 34.44
C ILE A 208 23.90 -28.99 35.36
N SER A 209 23.71 -27.82 34.75
CA SER A 209 23.25 -26.64 35.47
C SER A 209 21.80 -26.81 35.91
N SER A 210 21.53 -26.53 37.19
CA SER A 210 20.16 -26.42 37.72
C SER A 210 19.49 -25.09 37.38
N LYS A 211 20.24 -24.15 36.80
CA LYS A 211 19.71 -22.83 36.44
C LYS A 211 18.67 -22.94 35.32
N THR A 212 17.60 -22.17 35.45
CA THR A 212 16.62 -21.96 34.40
C THR A 212 17.22 -21.06 33.32
N GLU A 213 17.17 -21.51 32.07
CA GLU A 213 17.65 -20.77 30.90
C GLU A 213 16.52 -19.88 30.38
N LEU A 214 16.67 -18.57 30.51
CA LEU A 214 15.66 -17.59 30.11
C LEU A 214 15.40 -17.58 28.59
N ASP A 215 16.36 -17.98 27.77
CA ASP A 215 16.22 -18.04 26.30
C ASP A 215 15.18 -19.09 25.84
N ASN A 216 14.96 -20.12 26.67
CA ASN A 216 14.07 -21.24 26.36
C ASN A 216 12.65 -21.07 26.93
N VAL A 217 12.42 -20.00 27.70
CA VAL A 217 11.13 -19.69 28.30
C VAL A 217 10.13 -19.29 27.22
N THR A 218 8.96 -19.94 27.23
CA THR A 218 7.86 -19.58 26.32
C THR A 218 6.83 -18.73 27.05
N LEU A 219 6.64 -17.49 26.59
CA LEU A 219 5.66 -16.57 27.17
C LEU A 219 4.22 -16.99 26.81
N THR A 220 3.37 -17.11 27.82
CA THR A 220 1.92 -17.31 27.64
C THR A 220 1.22 -16.02 27.22
N GLU A 221 0.03 -16.13 26.62
CA GLU A 221 -0.76 -14.95 26.21
C GLU A 221 -1.10 -14.03 27.39
N GLU A 222 -1.34 -14.59 28.59
CA GLU A 222 -1.57 -13.79 29.78
C GLU A 222 -0.35 -12.93 30.15
N VAL A 223 0.85 -13.53 30.10
CA VAL A 223 2.10 -12.85 30.39
C VAL A 223 2.41 -11.80 29.33
N LYS A 224 2.23 -12.12 28.04
CA LYS A 224 2.40 -11.15 26.94
C LYS A 224 1.49 -9.94 27.10
N LYS A 225 0.21 -10.15 27.43
CA LYS A 225 -0.74 -9.05 27.71
C LYS A 225 -0.31 -8.23 28.92
N GLY A 226 0.09 -8.88 30.01
CA GLY A 226 0.59 -8.19 31.20
C GLY A 226 1.81 -7.31 30.90
N LEU A 227 2.79 -7.85 30.16
CA LEU A 227 3.98 -7.11 29.74
C LEU A 227 3.60 -5.93 28.82
N GLN A 228 2.66 -6.14 27.88
CA GLN A 228 2.17 -5.08 27.01
C GLN A 228 1.54 -3.94 27.81
N THR A 229 0.66 -4.24 28.76
CA THR A 229 0.03 -3.22 29.62
C THR A 229 1.06 -2.49 30.47
N GLU A 230 2.08 -3.17 31.00
CA GLU A 230 3.15 -2.50 31.75
C GLU A 230 3.95 -1.55 30.86
N SER A 231 4.11 -1.88 29.58
CA SER A 231 4.87 -1.07 28.62
C SER A 231 4.23 0.28 28.29
N GLU A 232 2.93 0.44 28.56
CA GLU A 232 2.12 1.65 28.35
C GLU A 232 2.32 2.68 29.47
N LYS A 233 2.88 2.27 30.61
CA LYS A 233 3.17 3.17 31.72
C LYS A 233 4.35 4.07 31.39
N SER A 234 4.35 5.28 31.95
CA SER A 234 5.42 6.27 31.78
C SER A 234 6.79 5.75 32.24
N GLU A 235 6.80 4.89 33.25
CA GLU A 235 8.01 4.26 33.78
C GLU A 235 7.81 2.75 33.87
N LEU A 236 8.79 2.01 33.33
CA LEU A 236 8.82 0.55 33.41
C LEU A 236 9.62 0.12 34.64
N LYS A 237 8.96 -0.43 35.65
CA LYS A 237 9.62 -0.90 36.88
C LYS A 237 10.02 -2.36 36.76
N ALA A 238 11.24 -2.68 37.19
CA ALA A 238 11.77 -4.04 37.13
C ALA A 238 10.91 -5.02 37.95
N GLU A 239 10.42 -4.59 39.11
CA GLU A 239 9.58 -5.36 40.01
C GLU A 239 8.24 -5.73 39.37
N SER A 240 7.65 -4.81 38.58
CA SER A 240 6.43 -5.09 37.84
C SER A 240 6.65 -6.18 36.78
N ILE A 241 7.73 -6.06 36.00
CA ILE A 241 8.07 -7.03 34.95
C ILE A 241 8.31 -8.40 35.55
N VAL A 242 9.09 -8.48 36.63
CA VAL A 242 9.34 -9.74 37.36
C VAL A 242 8.03 -10.33 37.89
N SER A 243 7.14 -9.51 38.47
CA SER A 243 5.85 -9.98 39.00
C SER A 243 4.95 -10.55 37.90
N ILE A 244 5.00 -9.99 36.69
CA ILE A 244 4.28 -10.52 35.53
C ILE A 244 4.90 -11.83 35.06
N LEU A 245 6.23 -11.91 34.97
CA LEU A 245 6.95 -13.11 34.55
C LEU A 245 6.79 -14.29 35.52
N LYS A 246 6.67 -14.02 36.83
CA LYS A 246 6.40 -15.03 37.88
C LYS A 246 5.13 -15.85 37.68
N LYS A 247 4.21 -15.39 36.84
CA LYS A 247 3.03 -16.18 36.46
C LYS A 247 3.39 -17.44 35.68
N LEU A 248 4.59 -17.51 35.11
CA LEU A 248 5.13 -18.74 34.53
C LEU A 248 5.68 -19.64 35.66
N PRO A 249 5.25 -20.91 35.75
CA PRO A 249 5.71 -21.82 36.80
C PRO A 249 7.23 -21.96 36.90
N GLU A 250 7.93 -21.93 35.76
CA GLU A 250 9.39 -22.00 35.66
C GLU A 250 10.12 -20.73 36.13
N LEU A 251 9.41 -19.61 36.26
CA LEU A 251 9.93 -18.32 36.72
C LEU A 251 9.35 -17.88 38.08
N LYS A 252 8.66 -18.76 38.80
CA LYS A 252 8.02 -18.45 40.11
C LYS A 252 9.00 -17.83 41.11
N ASP A 253 10.27 -18.24 41.05
CA ASP A 253 11.34 -17.84 41.95
C ASP A 253 12.20 -16.69 41.43
N LEU A 254 11.82 -16.07 40.29
CA LEU A 254 12.53 -14.96 39.67
C LEU A 254 12.53 -13.73 40.59
N ASP A 255 13.63 -13.01 40.70
CA ASP A 255 13.71 -11.79 41.50
C ASP A 255 14.38 -10.66 40.71
N ALA A 256 14.01 -9.41 41.00
CA ALA A 256 14.61 -8.25 40.34
C ALA A 256 16.12 -8.15 40.59
N LYS A 257 16.62 -8.71 41.71
CA LYS A 257 18.07 -8.77 41.97
C LYS A 257 18.80 -9.73 41.02
N ASP A 258 18.13 -10.75 40.50
CA ASP A 258 18.71 -11.80 39.66
C ASP A 258 18.83 -11.41 38.18
N VAL A 259 18.13 -10.36 37.75
CA VAL A 259 18.05 -9.96 36.34
C VAL A 259 18.38 -8.49 36.12
N GLU A 260 18.88 -8.18 34.93
CA GLU A 260 18.95 -6.85 34.37
C GLU A 260 17.84 -6.71 33.32
N ILE A 261 17.04 -5.64 33.42
CA ILE A 261 15.90 -5.40 32.53
C ILE A 261 16.16 -4.13 31.74
N LYS A 262 16.11 -4.24 30.41
CA LYS A 262 16.32 -3.14 29.47
C LYS A 262 15.14 -3.04 28.51
N LYS A 263 14.60 -1.83 28.33
CA LYS A 263 13.61 -1.51 27.31
C LYS A 263 14.22 -0.57 26.28
N GLU A 264 14.29 -1.02 25.04
CA GLU A 264 14.78 -0.24 23.90
C GLU A 264 13.67 -0.15 22.87
N SER A 265 13.07 1.03 22.72
CA SER A 265 11.91 1.25 21.85
C SER A 265 10.77 0.24 22.16
N ASN A 266 10.46 -0.68 21.24
CA ASN A 266 9.46 -1.72 21.38
C ASN A 266 10.03 -3.08 21.82
N LYS A 267 11.28 -3.17 22.28
CA LYS A 267 11.89 -4.41 22.71
C LYS A 267 12.17 -4.39 24.21
N LEU A 268 11.77 -5.45 24.90
CA LEU A 268 12.14 -5.76 26.27
C LEU A 268 13.17 -6.88 26.26
N THR A 269 14.26 -6.66 26.99
CA THR A 269 15.31 -7.65 27.23
C THR A 269 15.43 -7.88 28.73
N VAL A 270 15.33 -9.13 29.16
CA VAL A 270 15.52 -9.57 30.55
C VAL A 270 16.68 -10.55 30.57
N THR A 271 17.83 -10.08 31.03
CA THR A 271 19.07 -10.87 31.06
C THR A 271 19.37 -11.30 32.48
N ALA A 272 19.64 -12.58 32.68
CA ALA A 272 20.10 -13.07 33.98
C ALA A 272 21.48 -12.49 34.30
N LYS A 273 21.65 -11.98 35.52
CA LYS A 273 22.97 -11.52 35.99
C LYS A 273 23.90 -12.71 36.17
N SER A 274 25.19 -12.49 35.93
CA SER A 274 26.23 -13.51 36.16
C SER A 274 26.26 -14.02 37.60
N THR A 275 25.84 -13.19 38.56
CA THR A 275 25.74 -13.52 39.99
C THR A 275 24.46 -14.29 40.35
N SER A 276 23.51 -14.47 39.43
CA SER A 276 22.30 -15.23 39.73
C SER A 276 22.62 -16.70 39.95
N ALA A 277 22.17 -17.23 41.09
CA ALA A 277 22.27 -18.66 41.39
C ALA A 277 21.21 -19.49 40.64
N LYS A 278 20.12 -18.86 40.17
CA LYS A 278 18.93 -19.59 39.68
C LYS A 278 18.70 -19.46 38.19
N PHE A 279 19.19 -18.41 37.56
CA PHE A 279 18.88 -18.09 36.16
C PHE A 279 20.13 -17.87 35.34
N THR A 280 20.03 -18.16 34.05
CA THR A 280 21.05 -17.84 33.04
C THR A 280 20.36 -17.40 31.75
N GLY A 281 21.10 -16.78 30.83
CA GLY A 281 20.58 -16.47 29.50
C GLY A 281 19.74 -15.19 29.42
N THR A 282 19.00 -15.03 28.32
CA THR A 282 18.25 -13.80 28.02
C THR A 282 16.86 -14.06 27.44
N LEU A 283 15.83 -13.52 28.08
CA LEU A 283 14.48 -13.48 27.55
C LEU A 283 14.25 -12.19 26.77
N LYS A 284 13.71 -12.32 25.55
CA LYS A 284 13.36 -11.18 24.68
C LYS A 284 11.87 -11.17 24.41
N PHE A 285 11.27 -9.99 24.51
CA PHE A 285 9.88 -9.75 24.16
C PHE A 285 9.76 -8.50 23.29
N VAL A 286 8.96 -8.56 22.24
CA VAL A 286 8.69 -7.42 21.37
C VAL A 286 7.27 -6.95 21.63
N PHE A 287 7.13 -5.72 22.10
CA PHE A 287 5.86 -5.05 22.31
C PHE A 287 5.20 -4.73 20.97
N LYS A 288 3.87 -4.85 20.94
CA LYS A 288 3.08 -4.25 19.86
C LYS A 288 3.21 -2.74 19.95
N VAL A 289 3.41 -2.11 18.80
CA VAL A 289 3.54 -0.67 18.68
C VAL A 289 2.14 -0.04 18.70
N MET A 290 1.90 0.87 19.64
CA MET A 290 0.64 1.62 19.71
C MET A 290 0.63 2.75 18.69
N LEU A 291 -0.22 2.64 17.68
CA LEU A 291 -0.30 3.60 16.58
C LEU A 291 -0.47 5.05 17.09
N ASN A 292 -1.37 5.29 18.05
CA ASN A 292 -1.63 6.61 18.61
C ASN A 292 -0.45 7.20 19.40
N MET A 293 0.45 6.36 19.95
CA MET A 293 1.63 6.83 20.70
C MET A 293 2.82 7.13 19.79
N VAL A 294 2.93 6.46 18.64
CA VAL A 294 4.06 6.65 17.72
C VAL A 294 3.76 7.61 16.56
N MET A 295 2.50 8.03 16.42
CA MET A 295 2.09 8.93 15.35
C MET A 295 2.61 10.35 15.57
N THR A 296 3.52 10.80 14.71
CA THR A 296 4.02 12.19 14.71
C THR A 296 3.16 13.10 13.84
N GLU A 297 3.22 14.42 14.05
CA GLU A 297 2.46 15.39 13.25
C GLU A 297 2.81 15.37 11.76
N ASP A 298 4.06 15.12 11.42
CA ASP A 298 4.48 15.02 10.01
C ASP A 298 3.87 13.80 9.32
N ILE A 299 3.83 12.66 10.01
CA ILE A 299 3.16 11.45 9.51
C ILE A 299 1.65 11.71 9.38
N LYS A 300 1.02 12.39 10.35
CA LYS A 300 -0.41 12.75 10.25
C LYS A 300 -0.68 13.62 9.02
N LYS A 301 0.15 14.62 8.74
CA LYS A 301 0.03 15.50 7.56
C LYS A 301 0.15 14.72 6.26
N GLU A 302 1.11 13.81 6.16
CA GLU A 302 1.24 12.97 4.98
C GLU A 302 0.02 12.06 4.78
N LEU A 303 -0.50 11.48 5.87
CA LEU A 303 -1.70 10.64 5.85
C LEU A 303 -2.98 11.39 5.45
N GLN A 304 -3.02 12.72 5.56
CA GLN A 304 -4.17 13.51 5.09
C GLN A 304 -4.40 13.36 3.58
N SER A 305 -3.35 13.12 2.79
CA SER A 305 -3.49 12.84 1.35
C SER A 305 -4.28 11.56 1.04
N GLU A 306 -4.34 10.64 1.99
CA GLU A 306 -5.11 9.41 1.92
C GLU A 306 -6.48 9.51 2.61
N ALA A 307 -6.84 10.66 3.20
CA ALA A 307 -8.16 10.90 3.77
C ALA A 307 -9.23 11.21 2.69
N LYS A 308 -9.47 10.22 1.83
CA LYS A 308 -10.41 10.24 0.69
C LYS A 308 -11.35 9.03 0.73
N ASP A 309 -12.45 9.08 -0.03
CA ASP A 309 -13.54 8.08 0.01
C ASP A 309 -13.08 6.63 -0.22
N LYS A 310 -11.95 6.45 -0.93
CA LYS A 310 -11.28 5.15 -1.13
C LYS A 310 -9.79 5.30 -0.81
N PRO A 311 -9.39 5.18 0.47
CA PRO A 311 -7.99 5.29 0.86
C PRO A 311 -7.19 4.11 0.30
N ASN A 312 -5.94 4.36 -0.10
CA ASN A 312 -5.07 3.28 -0.54
C ASN A 312 -4.27 2.73 0.65
N THR A 313 -4.60 1.50 1.07
CA THR A 313 -3.93 0.82 2.20
C THR A 313 -2.42 0.73 2.02
N SER A 314 -1.92 0.46 0.82
CA SER A 314 -0.48 0.38 0.54
C SER A 314 0.21 1.73 0.73
N ASN A 315 -0.42 2.83 0.31
CA ASN A 315 0.10 4.17 0.55
C ASN A 315 0.15 4.50 2.04
N VAL A 316 -0.92 4.19 2.78
CA VAL A 316 -0.98 4.36 4.23
C VAL A 316 0.16 3.60 4.91
N VAL A 317 0.38 2.33 4.55
CA VAL A 317 1.47 1.51 5.09
C VAL A 317 2.84 2.10 4.75
N ASN A 318 3.05 2.57 3.52
CA ASN A 318 4.31 3.19 3.11
C ASN A 318 4.61 4.47 3.91
N ILE A 319 3.59 5.27 4.20
CA ILE A 319 3.72 6.45 5.07
C ILE A 319 4.05 6.02 6.50
N LEU A 320 3.34 5.04 7.06
CA LEU A 320 3.59 4.53 8.42
C LEU A 320 4.99 3.92 8.57
N LYS A 321 5.55 3.29 7.53
CA LYS A 321 6.92 2.74 7.53
C LYS A 321 8.03 3.77 7.75
N LYS A 322 7.73 5.06 7.57
CA LYS A 322 8.67 6.14 7.91
C LYS A 322 8.91 6.23 9.42
N ILE A 323 8.02 5.66 10.24
CA ILE A 323 8.23 5.51 11.68
C ILE A 323 9.24 4.37 11.90
N PRO A 324 10.40 4.61 12.55
CA PRO A 324 11.44 3.59 12.71
C PRO A 324 10.97 2.26 13.32
N ALA A 325 9.98 2.30 14.21
CA ALA A 325 9.40 1.10 14.83
C ALA A 325 8.50 0.28 13.88
N LEU A 326 8.13 0.81 12.71
CA LEU A 326 7.15 0.23 11.78
C LEU A 326 7.74 -0.14 10.41
N VAL A 327 9.07 -0.16 10.26
CA VAL A 327 9.74 -0.45 8.97
C VAL A 327 9.31 -1.80 8.37
N THR A 328 9.03 -2.80 9.21
CA THR A 328 8.61 -4.15 8.80
C THR A 328 7.09 -4.32 8.66
N LEU A 329 6.31 -3.24 8.77
CA LEU A 329 4.85 -3.27 8.70
C LEU A 329 4.35 -3.77 7.34
N LYS A 330 3.31 -4.60 7.32
CA LYS A 330 2.67 -5.10 6.10
C LYS A 330 1.26 -4.54 5.93
N THR A 331 0.69 -4.68 4.74
CA THR A 331 -0.71 -4.31 4.49
C THR A 331 -1.69 -5.10 5.36
N ASP A 332 -1.40 -6.37 5.58
CA ASP A 332 -2.27 -7.26 6.37
C ASP A 332 -2.25 -6.95 7.86
N ASP A 333 -1.28 -6.15 8.33
CA ASP A 333 -1.22 -5.67 9.70
C ASP A 333 -2.22 -4.52 9.96
N VAL A 334 -2.74 -3.88 8.91
CA VAL A 334 -3.46 -2.61 9.01
C VAL A 334 -4.85 -2.73 8.39
N LYS A 335 -5.85 -2.25 9.11
CA LYS A 335 -7.20 -2.00 8.61
C LYS A 335 -7.42 -0.51 8.41
N VAL A 336 -7.64 -0.12 7.17
CA VAL A 336 -7.84 1.28 6.75
C VAL A 336 -9.28 1.46 6.29
N GLN A 337 -9.95 2.48 6.84
CA GLN A 337 -11.33 2.83 6.49
C GLN A 337 -11.46 4.34 6.39
N PHE A 338 -12.31 4.83 5.49
CA PHE A 338 -12.70 6.22 5.47
C PHE A 338 -14.19 6.34 5.75
N GLY A 339 -14.55 7.16 6.71
CA GLY A 339 -15.93 7.37 7.12
C GLY A 339 -16.07 8.63 7.98
N THR A 340 -17.21 9.31 7.92
CA THR A 340 -17.46 10.55 8.69
C THR A 340 -16.42 11.65 8.46
N GLY A 341 -15.83 11.72 7.26
CA GLY A 341 -14.78 12.69 6.93
C GLY A 341 -13.42 12.41 7.58
N LYS A 342 -13.20 11.20 8.11
CA LYS A 342 -11.96 10.79 8.78
C LYS A 342 -11.41 9.52 8.15
N LEU A 343 -10.09 9.50 7.99
CA LEU A 343 -9.32 8.29 7.73
C LEU A 343 -9.06 7.60 9.08
N VAL A 344 -9.61 6.41 9.25
CA VAL A 344 -9.41 5.56 10.42
C VAL A 344 -8.42 4.45 10.05
N ILE A 345 -7.32 4.40 10.79
CA ILE A 345 -6.27 3.40 10.64
C ILE A 345 -6.20 2.62 11.94
N SER A 346 -6.41 1.31 11.87
CA SER A 346 -6.41 0.42 13.03
C SER A 346 -5.54 -0.79 12.77
N ALA A 347 -5.05 -1.43 13.83
CA ALA A 347 -4.42 -2.74 13.70
C ALA A 347 -5.44 -3.78 13.24
N SER A 348 -5.02 -4.69 12.35
CA SER A 348 -5.82 -5.87 12.02
C SER A 348 -5.87 -6.85 13.19
N GLU A 349 -6.85 -7.75 13.17
CA GLU A 349 -7.01 -8.77 14.22
C GLU A 349 -5.81 -9.73 14.31
N THR A 350 -5.10 -9.92 13.20
CA THR A 350 -3.93 -10.80 13.09
C THR A 350 -2.60 -10.08 13.28
N SER A 351 -2.59 -8.75 13.43
CA SER A 351 -1.32 -8.03 13.55
C SER A 351 -0.60 -8.38 14.84
N ASN A 352 0.64 -8.84 14.69
CA ASN A 352 1.57 -9.06 15.78
C ASN A 352 2.52 -7.87 16.01
N LEU A 353 2.47 -6.86 15.13
CA LEU A 353 3.39 -5.71 15.17
C LEU A 353 2.76 -4.47 15.78
N ILE A 354 1.49 -4.19 15.49
CA ILE A 354 0.82 -2.95 15.89
C ILE A 354 -0.46 -3.20 16.70
N MET A 355 -0.89 -2.18 17.41
CA MET A 355 -2.18 -2.15 18.10
C MET A 355 -2.76 -0.74 18.17
N GLY A 356 -4.04 -0.65 18.53
CA GLY A 356 -4.76 0.60 18.67
C GLY A 356 -5.27 1.15 17.35
N THR A 357 -5.80 2.37 17.43
CA THR A 357 -6.45 3.07 16.33
C THR A 357 -6.01 4.53 16.32
N VAL A 358 -5.81 5.07 15.13
CA VAL A 358 -5.62 6.50 14.90
C VAL A 358 -6.69 7.00 13.92
N SER A 359 -7.11 8.24 14.07
CA SER A 359 -8.03 8.90 13.15
C SER A 359 -7.42 10.20 12.65
N ILE A 360 -7.38 10.37 11.34
CA ILE A 360 -6.87 11.55 10.66
C ILE A 360 -8.05 12.25 10.00
N GLU A 361 -8.28 13.52 10.32
CA GLU A 361 -9.35 14.28 9.68
C GLU A 361 -8.97 14.58 8.22
N LYS A 362 -9.96 14.47 7.32
CA LYS A 362 -9.81 15.01 5.96
C LYS A 362 -9.53 16.49 6.10
N ASN A 363 -8.38 16.93 5.61
CA ASN A 363 -7.98 18.32 5.71
C ASN A 363 -9.03 19.17 4.98
N SER A 364 -9.81 19.94 5.73
CA SER A 364 -10.88 20.81 5.23
C SER A 364 -10.36 22.18 4.79
N VAL A 365 -9.04 22.41 4.87
CA VAL A 365 -8.43 23.62 4.36
C VAL A 365 -8.10 23.46 2.88
N GLU A 366 -9.14 23.33 2.06
CA GLU A 366 -9.02 23.89 0.72
C GLU A 366 -9.13 25.39 0.88
N ARG A 367 -8.03 26.11 0.63
CA ARG A 367 -8.15 27.55 0.38
C ARG A 367 -9.19 27.70 -0.73
N LYS A 368 -10.24 28.47 -0.46
CA LYS A 368 -11.24 28.78 -1.47
C LYS A 368 -10.54 29.31 -2.71
N ILE A 369 -10.98 28.85 -3.86
CA ILE A 369 -10.49 29.38 -5.13
C ILE A 369 -11.11 30.75 -5.29
N ASN A 370 -10.25 31.78 -5.26
CA ASN A 370 -10.68 33.14 -5.44
C ASN A 370 -10.82 33.44 -6.94
N LEU A 371 -12.06 33.44 -7.43
CA LEU A 371 -12.40 33.69 -8.83
C LEU A 371 -11.91 35.06 -9.32
N SER A 372 -11.80 36.04 -8.43
CA SER A 372 -11.37 37.40 -8.78
C SER A 372 -9.88 37.47 -9.13
N THR A 373 -9.06 36.55 -8.61
CA THR A 373 -7.61 36.50 -8.86
C THR A 373 -7.20 35.30 -9.71
N TYR A 374 -8.13 34.40 -10.02
CA TYR A 374 -7.86 33.21 -10.81
C TYR A 374 -7.60 33.56 -12.28
N ASN A 375 -6.45 33.13 -12.81
CA ASN A 375 -6.07 33.38 -14.19
C ASN A 375 -6.54 32.23 -15.10
N PHE A 376 -7.73 32.36 -15.68
CA PHE A 376 -8.23 31.42 -16.69
C PHE A 376 -7.38 31.46 -17.96
N ASP A 377 -7.06 30.31 -18.52
CA ASP A 377 -6.44 30.22 -19.85
C ASP A 377 -7.45 30.54 -20.97
N GLU A 378 -6.94 30.84 -22.17
CA GLU A 378 -7.78 31.24 -23.31
C GLU A 378 -8.76 30.14 -23.75
N LYS A 379 -8.35 28.87 -23.70
CA LYS A 379 -9.21 27.74 -24.05
C LYS A 379 -10.41 27.62 -23.11
N THR A 380 -10.18 27.84 -21.82
CA THR A 380 -11.21 27.82 -20.78
C THR A 380 -12.13 29.04 -20.93
N LYS A 381 -11.59 30.22 -21.22
CA LYS A 381 -12.40 31.41 -21.53
C LYS A 381 -13.30 31.19 -22.75
N GLU A 382 -12.78 30.60 -23.83
CA GLU A 382 -13.57 30.24 -25.01
C GLU A 382 -14.69 29.25 -24.66
N SER A 383 -14.37 28.21 -23.88
CA SER A 383 -15.35 27.20 -23.43
C SER A 383 -16.41 27.78 -22.49
N LEU A 384 -16.08 28.80 -21.69
CA LEU A 384 -17.06 29.53 -20.90
C LEU A 384 -17.94 30.41 -21.79
N LEU A 385 -17.36 31.08 -22.79
CA LEU A 385 -18.10 31.96 -23.71
C LEU A 385 -19.05 31.21 -24.65
N THR A 386 -18.80 29.93 -24.98
CA THR A 386 -19.75 29.13 -25.76
C THR A 386 -21.11 28.99 -25.08
N ALA A 387 -21.14 29.13 -23.75
CA ALA A 387 -22.38 29.12 -22.99
C ALA A 387 -23.31 30.31 -23.31
N LEU A 388 -22.78 31.43 -23.86
CA LEU A 388 -23.60 32.57 -24.32
C LEU A 388 -24.48 32.25 -25.52
N ASP A 389 -24.08 31.27 -26.33
CA ASP A 389 -24.75 30.93 -27.59
C ASP A 389 -25.81 29.82 -27.39
N GLU A 390 -25.98 29.33 -26.16
CA GLU A 390 -27.02 28.38 -25.79
C GLU A 390 -28.39 29.06 -25.68
N LYS A 391 -29.43 28.43 -26.24
CA LYS A 391 -30.81 28.92 -26.09
C LYS A 391 -31.30 28.60 -24.68
N ASN A 392 -31.55 29.64 -23.88
CA ASN A 392 -32.29 29.49 -22.64
C ASN A 392 -33.78 29.32 -22.97
N ASP A 393 -34.29 28.09 -22.89
CA ASP A 393 -35.71 27.84 -22.74
C ASP A 393 -36.06 28.01 -21.25
N GLU A 394 -37.14 28.72 -20.93
CA GLU A 394 -37.49 29.20 -19.58
C GLU A 394 -37.58 28.11 -18.49
N GLU A 395 -37.62 26.84 -18.86
CA GLU A 395 -37.71 25.70 -17.93
C GLU A 395 -36.38 24.98 -17.64
N ASN A 396 -35.28 25.27 -18.34
CA ASN A 396 -34.02 24.55 -18.12
C ASN A 396 -32.79 25.45 -18.25
N ASN A 397 -32.05 25.61 -17.15
CA ASN A 397 -30.91 26.52 -17.05
C ASN A 397 -29.64 25.89 -17.65
N SER A 398 -29.70 25.45 -18.92
CA SER A 398 -28.63 24.71 -19.62
C SER A 398 -27.28 25.42 -19.52
N THR A 399 -27.32 26.76 -19.59
CA THR A 399 -26.14 27.61 -19.52
C THR A 399 -25.39 27.47 -18.18
N LYS A 400 -26.09 27.36 -17.06
CA LYS A 400 -25.46 27.17 -15.74
C LYS A 400 -24.77 25.81 -15.65
N SER A 401 -25.40 24.75 -16.17
CA SER A 401 -24.83 23.40 -16.17
C SER A 401 -23.61 23.28 -17.10
N SER A 402 -23.60 23.93 -18.26
CA SER A 402 -22.42 23.98 -19.15
C SER A 402 -21.24 24.70 -18.49
N ILE A 403 -21.50 25.80 -17.78
CA ILE A 403 -20.48 26.50 -16.98
C ILE A 403 -19.99 25.61 -15.84
N TRP A 404 -20.91 24.93 -15.13
CA TRP A 404 -20.54 23.98 -14.07
C TRP A 404 -19.65 22.85 -14.60
N PHE A 405 -19.97 22.26 -15.76
CA PHE A 405 -19.16 21.21 -16.36
C PHE A 405 -17.74 21.69 -16.71
N THR A 406 -17.62 22.94 -17.20
CA THR A 406 -16.32 23.55 -17.50
C THR A 406 -15.50 23.77 -16.23
N LEU A 407 -16.11 24.34 -15.19
CA LEU A 407 -15.43 24.63 -13.92
C LEU A 407 -15.10 23.36 -13.11
N SER A 408 -15.99 22.38 -13.11
CA SER A 408 -15.77 21.10 -12.40
C SER A 408 -14.61 20.30 -13.01
N ASN A 409 -14.49 20.30 -14.34
CA ASN A 409 -13.34 19.70 -15.03
C ASN A 409 -12.02 20.44 -14.75
N LEU A 410 -12.07 21.76 -14.64
CA LEU A 410 -10.90 22.58 -14.32
C LEU A 410 -10.42 22.33 -12.88
N PHE A 411 -11.34 22.33 -11.91
CA PHE A 411 -11.00 22.28 -10.50
C PHE A 411 -10.92 20.87 -9.91
N LYS A 412 -11.41 19.83 -10.61
CA LYS A 412 -11.31 18.38 -10.30
C LYS A 412 -11.76 17.93 -8.90
N ASN A 413 -12.22 18.84 -8.05
CA ASN A 413 -12.33 18.67 -6.60
C ASN A 413 -13.74 19.01 -6.08
N GLY A 414 -14.76 18.25 -6.49
CA GLY A 414 -16.07 18.26 -5.82
C GLY A 414 -16.76 19.63 -5.75
N LEU A 415 -16.69 20.41 -6.85
CA LEU A 415 -17.48 21.63 -7.03
C LEU A 415 -18.96 21.25 -7.26
N GLU A 416 -19.87 21.81 -6.46
CA GLU A 416 -21.31 21.58 -6.61
C GLU A 416 -21.94 22.70 -7.46
N GLU A 417 -23.08 22.46 -8.12
CA GLU A 417 -23.78 23.49 -8.91
C GLU A 417 -24.23 24.68 -8.05
N ASP A 418 -24.40 24.47 -6.75
CA ASP A 418 -24.80 25.49 -5.77
C ASP A 418 -23.61 26.32 -5.24
N ASP A 419 -22.36 25.97 -5.58
CA ASP A 419 -21.18 26.73 -5.16
C ASP A 419 -21.05 28.10 -5.87
N PHE A 420 -21.79 28.33 -6.96
CA PHE A 420 -21.79 29.61 -7.66
C PHE A 420 -23.14 29.95 -8.31
N ASP A 421 -23.29 31.24 -8.58
CA ASP A 421 -24.35 31.83 -9.38
C ASP A 421 -23.77 32.37 -10.70
N VAL A 422 -24.62 32.43 -11.71
CA VAL A 422 -24.25 32.93 -13.05
C VAL A 422 -25.20 34.06 -13.43
N GLU A 423 -24.63 35.19 -13.81
CA GLU A 423 -25.35 36.29 -14.45
C GLU A 423 -24.89 36.42 -15.92
N ILE A 424 -25.84 36.37 -16.85
CA ILE A 424 -25.58 36.45 -18.28
C ILE A 424 -26.18 37.75 -18.81
N ASP A 425 -25.34 38.59 -19.39
CA ASP A 425 -25.77 39.77 -20.15
C ASP A 425 -25.54 39.51 -21.64
N THR A 426 -26.58 39.00 -22.31
CA THR A 426 -26.56 38.72 -23.75
C THR A 426 -26.39 39.98 -24.58
N SER A 427 -26.86 41.14 -24.10
CA SER A 427 -26.74 42.42 -24.81
C SER A 427 -25.30 42.94 -24.83
N LYS A 428 -24.54 42.68 -23.76
CA LYS A 428 -23.12 43.05 -23.65
C LYS A 428 -22.16 41.90 -23.97
N GLY A 429 -22.69 40.72 -24.28
CA GLY A 429 -21.91 39.51 -24.54
C GLY A 429 -21.01 39.13 -23.37
N SER A 430 -21.52 39.17 -22.14
CA SER A 430 -20.72 38.91 -20.95
C SER A 430 -21.33 37.90 -19.99
N ILE A 431 -20.47 37.09 -19.38
CA ILE A 431 -20.81 36.12 -18.32
C ILE A 431 -20.14 36.59 -17.03
N THR A 432 -20.89 36.62 -15.93
CA THR A 432 -20.34 36.79 -14.58
C THR A 432 -20.61 35.56 -13.75
N ILE A 433 -19.55 34.95 -13.21
CA ILE A 433 -19.59 33.80 -12.31
C ILE A 433 -19.28 34.32 -10.91
N LYS A 434 -20.22 34.13 -9.97
CA LYS A 434 -20.10 34.65 -8.62
C LYS A 434 -20.16 33.51 -7.62
N ALA A 435 -19.19 33.43 -6.71
CA ALA A 435 -19.24 32.44 -5.64
C ALA A 435 -20.48 32.65 -4.76
N SER A 436 -21.22 31.58 -4.51
CA SER A 436 -22.38 31.60 -3.62
C SER A 436 -21.95 31.94 -2.20
N LYS A 437 -22.80 32.64 -1.44
CA LYS A 437 -22.50 33.06 -0.06
C LYS A 437 -22.11 31.89 0.87
N ASN A 438 -22.68 30.71 0.61
CA ASN A 438 -22.43 29.50 1.37
C ASN A 438 -21.41 28.55 0.71
N SER A 439 -20.76 28.96 -0.39
CA SER A 439 -19.80 28.11 -1.08
C SER A 439 -18.64 27.75 -0.16
N LYS A 440 -18.33 26.45 -0.14
CA LYS A 440 -17.19 25.91 0.61
C LYS A 440 -15.91 25.92 -0.24
N ARG A 441 -16.02 26.17 -1.54
CA ARG A 441 -14.98 25.97 -2.55
C ARG A 441 -14.54 27.25 -3.25
N LEU A 442 -15.48 28.16 -3.50
CA LEU A 442 -15.25 29.37 -4.28
C LEU A 442 -15.41 30.62 -3.41
N GLU A 443 -14.68 31.66 -3.77
CA GLU A 443 -14.90 33.02 -3.28
C GLU A 443 -14.67 34.04 -4.40
N GLY A 444 -15.21 35.25 -4.25
CA GLY A 444 -15.07 36.30 -5.25
C GLY A 444 -15.97 36.12 -6.47
N GLN A 445 -15.62 36.80 -7.56
CA GLN A 445 -16.39 36.78 -8.81
C GLN A 445 -15.45 36.95 -10.01
N TYR A 446 -15.84 36.37 -11.14
CA TYR A 446 -15.13 36.52 -12.41
C TYR A 446 -16.09 36.98 -13.49
N THR A 447 -15.74 38.05 -14.20
CA THR A 447 -16.52 38.55 -15.34
C THR A 447 -15.72 38.38 -16.63
N LEU A 448 -16.30 37.65 -17.57
CA LEU A 448 -15.76 37.42 -18.90
C LEU A 448 -16.61 38.18 -19.92
N LYS A 449 -15.96 38.92 -20.82
CA LYS A 449 -16.62 39.66 -21.90
C LYS A 449 -16.16 39.11 -23.25
N LYS A 450 -17.09 38.85 -24.15
CA LYS A 450 -16.79 38.60 -25.56
C LYS A 450 -16.07 39.84 -26.10
N PRO A 451 -14.94 39.69 -26.80
CA PRO A 451 -14.27 40.84 -27.40
C PRO A 451 -15.25 41.54 -28.35
N GLN A 452 -15.61 42.78 -28.04
CA GLN A 452 -16.47 43.59 -28.90
C GLN A 452 -15.67 43.97 -30.14
N SER A 453 -16.00 43.35 -31.27
CA SER A 453 -15.60 43.86 -32.58
C SER A 453 -16.34 45.16 -32.85
N SER A 454 -15.62 46.24 -33.13
CA SER A 454 -16.20 47.57 -33.37
C SER A 454 -17.07 47.65 -34.63
N SER A 455 -17.16 46.58 -35.42
CA SER A 455 -18.02 46.45 -36.59
C SER A 455 -19.43 45.93 -36.30
N VAL A 456 -19.75 45.37 -35.12
CA VAL A 456 -21.10 44.81 -34.86
C VAL A 456 -21.99 45.83 -34.14
N GLN A 457 -23.09 46.25 -34.79
CA GLN A 457 -24.11 47.11 -34.19
C GLN A 457 -25.50 46.50 -34.38
N ASN A 458 -26.28 46.42 -33.29
CA ASN A 458 -27.64 45.88 -33.29
C ASN A 458 -27.77 44.47 -33.91
N GLY A 459 -26.78 43.60 -33.66
CA GLY A 459 -26.75 42.24 -34.20
C GLY A 459 -26.39 42.12 -35.69
N LYS A 460 -26.08 43.23 -36.36
CA LYS A 460 -25.58 43.26 -37.74
C LYS A 460 -24.12 43.71 -37.78
N VAL A 461 -23.35 43.20 -38.73
CA VAL A 461 -22.03 43.75 -39.07
C VAL A 461 -22.22 45.01 -39.91
N ASP A 462 -21.83 46.16 -39.38
CA ASP A 462 -21.71 47.44 -40.09
C ASP A 462 -20.46 47.41 -40.97
N LEU A 463 -20.69 47.18 -42.26
CA LEU A 463 -19.67 47.11 -43.29
C LEU A 463 -18.82 48.39 -43.38
N ASN A 464 -19.35 49.55 -42.97
CA ASN A 464 -18.59 50.81 -43.02
C ASN A 464 -17.44 50.84 -41.99
N LYS A 465 -17.57 50.04 -40.92
CA LYS A 465 -16.61 49.98 -39.80
C LYS A 465 -15.73 48.73 -39.83
N LEU A 466 -15.95 47.86 -40.80
CA LEU A 466 -15.19 46.63 -40.97
C LEU A 466 -13.77 46.96 -41.42
N LYS A 467 -12.78 46.51 -40.66
CA LYS A 467 -11.36 46.61 -41.04
C LYS A 467 -10.94 45.30 -41.70
N LEU A 468 -10.50 45.40 -42.95
CA LEU A 468 -9.99 44.25 -43.70
C LEU A 468 -8.46 44.23 -43.65
N GLU A 469 -7.90 43.03 -43.56
CA GLU A 469 -6.45 42.83 -43.68
C GLU A 469 -5.99 43.09 -45.11
N GLU A 470 -4.77 43.64 -45.27
CA GLU A 470 -4.21 44.00 -46.58
C GLU A 470 -4.10 42.79 -47.52
N ASN A 471 -3.74 41.63 -46.99
CA ASN A 471 -3.68 40.38 -47.76
C ASN A 471 -5.05 39.95 -48.26
N PHE A 472 -6.09 40.10 -47.43
CA PHE A 472 -7.46 39.82 -47.84
C PHE A 472 -7.93 40.78 -48.92
N VAL A 473 -7.66 42.09 -48.76
CA VAL A 473 -8.02 43.11 -49.77
C VAL A 473 -7.38 42.79 -51.13
N LYS A 474 -6.10 42.43 -51.14
CA LYS A 474 -5.39 42.05 -52.38
C LYS A 474 -6.04 40.84 -53.04
N ARG A 475 -6.19 39.74 -52.28
CA ARG A 475 -6.80 38.50 -52.80
C ARG A 475 -8.23 38.74 -53.27
N PHE A 476 -9.02 39.50 -52.53
CA PHE A 476 -10.40 39.82 -52.89
C PHE A 476 -10.47 40.50 -54.26
N LEU A 477 -9.62 41.49 -54.51
CA LEU A 477 -9.61 42.24 -55.77
C LEU A 477 -9.08 41.44 -56.97
N GLU A 478 -8.30 40.38 -56.71
CA GLU A 478 -7.77 39.46 -57.72
C GLU A 478 -8.77 38.33 -58.02
N GLU A 479 -9.42 37.76 -57.01
CA GLU A 479 -10.34 36.60 -57.14
C GLU A 479 -11.81 36.98 -57.37
N PHE A 480 -12.18 38.25 -57.23
CA PHE A 480 -13.58 38.68 -57.39
C PHE A 480 -14.04 38.56 -58.85
N GLU A 481 -15.19 37.92 -59.06
CA GLU A 481 -15.86 37.82 -60.37
C GLU A 481 -17.05 38.79 -60.43
N ASP A 482 -17.06 39.67 -61.45
CA ASP A 482 -18.13 40.66 -61.66
C ASP A 482 -19.26 40.13 -62.59
N GLY A 483 -20.30 40.93 -62.84
CA GLY A 483 -21.42 40.60 -63.71
C GLY A 483 -22.49 39.75 -62.99
N ASN A 484 -23.05 38.76 -63.68
CA ASN A 484 -24.20 37.99 -63.16
C ASN A 484 -23.89 37.17 -61.89
N LEU A 485 -22.62 36.97 -61.56
CA LEU A 485 -22.17 36.21 -60.39
C LEU A 485 -21.60 37.10 -59.27
N ALA A 486 -21.61 38.43 -59.44
CA ALA A 486 -20.98 39.38 -58.51
C ALA A 486 -21.40 39.17 -57.05
N SER A 487 -22.69 39.02 -56.78
CA SER A 487 -23.21 38.83 -55.41
C SER A 487 -22.81 37.48 -54.81
N LEU A 488 -22.72 36.43 -55.62
CA LEU A 488 -22.27 35.12 -55.19
C LEU A 488 -20.76 35.12 -54.90
N SER A 489 -19.97 35.74 -55.79
CA SER A 489 -18.53 35.89 -55.63
C SER A 489 -18.19 36.71 -54.38
N ALA A 490 -18.84 37.87 -54.20
CA ALA A 490 -18.66 38.70 -53.02
C ALA A 490 -19.01 37.97 -51.73
N ALA A 491 -20.17 37.29 -51.69
CA ALA A 491 -20.58 36.53 -50.52
C ALA A 491 -19.61 35.38 -50.21
N LYS A 492 -19.10 34.67 -51.23
CA LYS A 492 -18.14 33.58 -51.05
C LYS A 492 -16.84 34.07 -50.40
N LEU A 493 -16.26 35.15 -50.92
CA LEU A 493 -15.00 35.69 -50.42
C LEU A 493 -15.15 36.34 -49.04
N LEU A 494 -16.23 37.08 -48.81
CA LEU A 494 -16.46 37.75 -47.52
C LEU A 494 -16.70 36.76 -46.36
N LYS A 495 -17.11 35.51 -46.62
CA LYS A 495 -17.24 34.47 -45.58
C LYS A 495 -15.93 34.13 -44.87
N GLU A 496 -14.79 34.45 -45.47
CA GLU A 496 -13.48 34.24 -44.88
C GLU A 496 -13.13 35.31 -43.83
N VAL A 497 -13.91 36.41 -43.78
CA VAL A 497 -13.79 37.43 -42.76
C VAL A 497 -14.59 36.99 -41.53
N LYS A 498 -13.93 37.01 -40.37
CA LYS A 498 -14.58 36.76 -39.08
C LYS A 498 -15.83 37.63 -38.95
N GLU A 499 -16.93 37.06 -38.44
CA GLU A 499 -18.26 37.67 -38.30
C GLU A 499 -19.13 37.69 -39.57
N LEU A 500 -18.59 37.30 -40.73
CA LEU A 500 -19.31 37.24 -42.01
C LEU A 500 -19.51 35.81 -42.54
N GLU A 501 -19.27 34.78 -41.74
CA GLU A 501 -19.23 33.37 -42.16
C GLU A 501 -20.58 32.87 -42.72
N LYS A 502 -21.68 33.52 -42.32
CA LYS A 502 -23.07 33.12 -42.65
C LYS A 502 -23.71 33.95 -43.74
N ILE A 503 -23.03 34.96 -44.29
CA ILE A 503 -23.63 35.82 -45.33
C ILE A 503 -23.99 35.03 -46.59
N THR A 504 -24.96 35.52 -47.32
CA THR A 504 -25.42 34.95 -48.58
C THR A 504 -25.49 36.03 -49.67
N LYS A 505 -25.71 35.62 -50.92
CA LYS A 505 -25.92 36.58 -52.02
C LYS A 505 -27.13 37.50 -51.78
N ASP A 506 -28.14 37.02 -51.04
CA ASP A 506 -29.39 37.75 -50.78
C ASP A 506 -29.19 38.87 -49.72
N ASP A 507 -28.07 38.82 -48.99
CA ASP A 507 -27.67 39.87 -48.05
C ASP A 507 -27.03 41.07 -48.76
N ILE A 508 -26.75 40.98 -50.06
CA ILE A 508 -26.09 42.00 -50.86
C ILE A 508 -27.08 42.60 -51.86
N GLU A 509 -27.28 43.92 -51.81
CA GLU A 509 -28.21 44.63 -52.71
C GLU A 509 -27.53 45.14 -53.97
N GLU A 510 -26.32 45.69 -53.84
CA GLU A 510 -25.65 46.36 -54.94
C GLU A 510 -24.14 46.12 -54.87
N ILE A 511 -23.54 45.83 -56.03
CA ILE A 511 -22.09 45.77 -56.20
C ILE A 511 -21.68 46.70 -57.32
N LYS A 512 -20.63 47.48 -57.08
CA LYS A 512 -19.96 48.32 -58.10
C LYS A 512 -18.48 47.98 -58.13
N ALA A 513 -18.00 47.57 -59.29
CA ALA A 513 -16.61 47.21 -59.48
C ALA A 513 -15.96 48.13 -60.52
N GLU A 514 -14.75 48.60 -60.22
CA GLU A 514 -13.91 49.40 -61.11
C GLU A 514 -12.70 48.55 -61.52
N LYS A 515 -12.61 48.24 -62.81
CA LYS A 515 -11.53 47.40 -63.37
C LYS A 515 -10.19 48.16 -63.39
N ASP A 516 -9.12 47.50 -62.95
CA ASP A 516 -7.73 47.98 -63.03
C ASP A 516 -7.04 47.45 -64.31
N GLY A 517 -7.38 46.22 -64.72
CA GLY A 517 -6.80 45.57 -65.88
C GLY A 517 -7.22 44.10 -66.00
N THR A 518 -6.46 43.33 -66.77
CA THR A 518 -6.62 41.88 -66.87
C THR A 518 -5.29 41.20 -66.60
N VAL A 519 -5.33 40.03 -65.95
CA VAL A 519 -4.18 39.14 -65.78
C VAL A 519 -4.47 37.85 -66.54
N THR A 520 -3.48 37.36 -67.30
CA THR A 520 -3.60 36.08 -68.00
C THR A 520 -2.67 35.07 -67.37
N GLU A 521 -3.23 34.08 -66.69
CA GLU A 521 -2.50 32.93 -66.15
C GLU A 521 -3.09 31.64 -66.75
N ASN A 522 -2.20 30.72 -67.19
CA ASN A 522 -2.59 29.43 -67.77
C ASN A 522 -3.62 29.50 -68.93
N GLY A 523 -3.57 30.57 -69.73
CA GLY A 523 -4.46 30.76 -70.88
C GLY A 523 -5.87 31.26 -70.54
N LEU A 524 -6.14 31.57 -69.26
CA LEU A 524 -7.39 32.19 -68.80
C LEU A 524 -7.12 33.67 -68.49
N THR A 525 -7.91 34.55 -69.08
CA THR A 525 -7.87 36.00 -68.82
C THR A 525 -8.85 36.34 -67.72
N GLN A 526 -8.36 36.84 -66.59
CA GLN A 526 -9.14 37.25 -65.43
C GLN A 526 -9.08 38.77 -65.25
N ASP A 527 -10.23 39.38 -64.98
CA ASP A 527 -10.30 40.80 -64.64
C ASP A 527 -9.70 41.04 -63.25
N VAL A 528 -8.89 42.08 -63.11
CA VAL A 528 -8.38 42.55 -61.81
C VAL A 528 -9.02 43.89 -61.50
N PHE A 529 -9.50 44.05 -60.27
CA PHE A 529 -10.26 45.22 -59.85
C PHE A 529 -9.40 46.18 -59.03
N LYS A 530 -9.56 47.48 -59.30
CA LYS A 530 -8.94 48.54 -58.50
C LYS A 530 -9.75 48.81 -57.24
N LYS A 531 -11.07 48.69 -57.38
CA LYS A 531 -12.05 49.00 -56.34
C LYS A 531 -13.31 48.17 -56.52
N VAL A 532 -13.76 47.54 -55.45
CA VAL A 532 -15.06 46.87 -55.36
C VAL A 532 -15.82 47.46 -54.19
N THR A 533 -17.06 47.84 -54.46
CA THR A 533 -17.96 48.47 -53.51
C THR A 533 -19.17 47.57 -53.32
N ILE A 534 -19.46 47.18 -52.09
CA ILE A 534 -20.55 46.27 -51.74
C ILE A 534 -21.52 47.00 -50.82
N LYS A 535 -22.81 47.02 -51.19
CA LYS A 535 -23.89 47.57 -50.38
C LYS A 535 -24.71 46.44 -49.79
N ALA A 536 -24.86 46.44 -48.47
CA ALA A 536 -25.74 45.50 -47.78
C ALA A 536 -27.20 45.73 -48.16
N SER A 537 -27.94 44.64 -48.31
CA SER A 537 -29.38 44.67 -48.54
C SER A 537 -30.13 45.21 -47.33
N ALA A 538 -31.12 46.06 -47.59
CA ALA A 538 -32.02 46.59 -46.57
C ALA A 538 -32.76 45.46 -45.80
N SER A 539 -33.00 44.31 -46.46
CA SER A 539 -33.61 43.13 -45.85
C SER A 539 -32.62 42.20 -45.15
N SER A 540 -31.31 42.46 -45.22
CA SER A 540 -30.31 41.62 -44.54
C SER A 540 -30.47 41.70 -43.03
N LYS A 541 -30.46 40.54 -42.38
CA LYS A 541 -30.41 40.41 -40.92
C LYS A 541 -28.98 40.32 -40.38
N LEU A 542 -27.98 40.19 -41.27
CA LEU A 542 -26.60 39.89 -40.92
C LEU A 542 -25.67 41.09 -41.10
N ILE A 543 -25.88 41.89 -42.15
CA ILE A 543 -24.99 43.01 -42.51
C ILE A 543 -25.76 44.30 -42.74
N SER A 544 -25.06 45.43 -42.63
CA SER A 544 -25.60 46.77 -42.91
C SER A 544 -24.50 47.68 -43.44
N GLY A 545 -24.88 48.76 -44.13
CA GLY A 545 -23.93 49.75 -44.62
C GLY A 545 -23.23 49.37 -45.93
N LYS A 546 -22.07 49.96 -46.16
CA LYS A 546 -21.31 49.86 -47.41
C LYS A 546 -19.86 49.50 -47.12
N LEU A 547 -19.35 48.49 -47.81
CA LEU A 547 -17.94 48.12 -47.80
C LEU A 547 -17.27 48.66 -49.05
N VAL A 548 -16.12 49.32 -48.90
CA VAL A 548 -15.27 49.71 -50.02
C VAL A 548 -13.94 48.97 -49.88
N ILE A 549 -13.67 48.10 -50.84
CA ILE A 549 -12.44 47.34 -50.96
C ILE A 549 -11.67 47.98 -52.10
N GLU A 550 -10.57 48.68 -51.81
CA GLU A 550 -9.78 49.36 -52.83
C GLU A 550 -8.29 49.15 -52.59
N LYS A 551 -7.55 49.08 -53.71
CA LYS A 551 -6.09 49.02 -53.69
C LYS A 551 -5.57 50.37 -53.19
N LYS A 552 -5.02 50.41 -51.98
CA LYS A 552 -4.34 51.61 -51.50
C LYS A 552 -3.11 51.85 -52.37
N ALA A 553 -3.01 53.05 -52.95
CA ALA A 553 -1.76 53.51 -53.53
C ALA A 553 -0.73 53.60 -52.39
N LYS A 554 0.46 53.03 -52.61
CA LYS A 554 1.58 53.17 -51.67
C LYS A 554 2.05 54.62 -51.58
#